data_AF-A0A3D3ELC3-F1
#
_entry.id   AF-A0A3D3ELC3-F1
#
_cell.length_a   1.000
_cell.length_b   1.000
_cell.length_c   1.000
_cell.angle_alpha   90.00
_cell.angle_beta   90.00
_cell.angle_gamma   90.00
#
_symmetry.space_group_name_H-M   'P 1'
#
loop_
_entity.id
_entity.type
_entity.pdbx_description
1 polymer ?
#
loop_
_entity_poly.entity_id
_entity_poly.type
_entity_poly.pdbx_seq_one_letter_code
_entity_poly.pdbx_strand_id
1 'polypeptide(L)' 'MAKNRKKVTISDIAKIAGVSIATVSRVLSRSDYPVSEELKRKIIDIANQVGYKPNVFGQMLRKGRSCEIGIIVPSIT' A
#
# COMPACT_ATOMS: atom_id res chain seq x y z
N MET A 1 8.84 -22.96 -13.15
CA MET A 1 9.36 -21.78 -12.42
C MET A 1 8.85 -20.51 -13.10
N ALA A 2 7.67 -20.01 -12.72
CA ALA A 2 7.10 -18.81 -13.33
C ALA A 2 7.78 -17.56 -12.73
N LYS A 3 8.56 -16.86 -13.56
CA LYS A 3 9.21 -15.60 -13.24
C LYS A 3 8.12 -14.55 -12.97
N ASN A 4 7.77 -14.39 -11.70
CA ASN A 4 6.73 -13.50 -11.24
C ASN A 4 7.06 -12.07 -11.73
N ARG A 5 6.19 -11.47 -12.55
CA ARG A 5 6.35 -10.06 -12.96
C ARG A 5 6.40 -9.24 -11.66
N LYS A 6 7.60 -8.78 -11.28
CA LYS A 6 7.83 -8.08 -10.01
C LYS A 6 6.94 -6.84 -9.97
N LYS A 7 5.79 -6.95 -9.30
CA LYS A 7 5.03 -5.79 -8.87
C LYS A 7 5.93 -5.01 -7.93
N VAL A 8 6.02 -3.70 -8.12
CA VAL A 8 6.78 -2.83 -7.23
C VAL A 8 6.23 -2.98 -5.82
N THR A 9 7.11 -3.32 -4.88
CA THR A 9 6.74 -3.55 -3.49
C THR A 9 7.13 -2.36 -2.62
N ILE A 10 6.60 -2.31 -1.39
CA ILE A 10 6.95 -1.28 -0.40
C ILE A 10 8.46 -1.29 -0.12
N SER A 11 9.09 -2.47 -0.20
CA SER A 11 10.54 -2.64 -0.04
C SER A 11 11.34 -1.93 -1.12
N ASP A 12 10.83 -1.85 -2.35
CA ASP A 12 11.50 -1.15 -3.44
C ASP A 12 11.38 0.37 -3.24
N ILE A 13 10.21 0.86 -2.82
CA ILE A 13 10.01 2.28 -2.46
C ILE A 13 10.93 2.69 -1.30
N ALA A 14 11.08 1.83 -0.29
CA ALA A 14 11.97 2.07 0.84
C ALA A 14 13.43 2.24 0.39
N LYS A 15 13.90 1.41 -0.55
CA LYS A 15 15.24 1.52 -1.14
C LYS A 15 15.42 2.81 -1.92
N ILE A 16 14.45 3.20 -2.74
CA ILE A 16 14.52 4.43 -3.56
C ILE A 16 14.48 5.69 -2.65
N ALA A 17 13.63 5.67 -1.63
CA ALA A 17 13.51 6.78 -0.69
C ALA A 17 14.66 6.86 0.32
N GLY A 18 15.43 5.78 0.51
CA GLY A 18 16.52 5.69 1.48
C GLY A 18 16.04 5.59 2.93
N VAL A 19 14.86 5.00 3.15
CA VAL A 19 14.22 4.90 4.48
C VAL A 19 13.87 3.47 4.82
N SER A 20 13.48 3.22 6.08
CA SER A 20 13.01 1.92 6.49
C SER A 20 11.65 1.56 5.86
N ILE A 21 11.41 0.26 5.65
CA ILE A 21 10.10 -0.28 5.20
C ILE A 21 8.99 0.15 6.16
N ALA A 22 9.29 0.23 7.46
CA ALA A 22 8.35 0.68 8.48
C ALA A 22 7.93 2.14 8.28
N THR A 23 8.87 3.02 7.94
CA THR A 23 8.60 4.44 7.64
C THR A 23 7.69 4.57 6.43
N VAL A 24 7.98 3.86 5.34
CA VAL A 24 7.12 3.86 4.13
C VAL A 24 5.74 3.29 4.46
N SER A 25 5.66 2.19 5.20
CA SER A 25 4.39 1.58 5.61
C SER A 25 3.56 2.55 6.46
N ARG A 26 4.18 3.32 7.35
CA ARG A 26 3.49 4.32 8.19
C ARG A 26 2.96 5.50 7.37
N VAL A 27 3.77 6.02 6.46
CA VAL A 27 3.39 7.10 5.53
C VAL A 27 2.23 6.67 4.63
N LEU A 28 2.32 5.50 4.02
CA LEU A 28 1.27 4.97 3.14
C LEU A 28 -0.01 4.57 3.88
N SER A 29 0.13 4.08 5.12
CA SER A 29 -1.02 3.70 5.96
C SER A 29 -1.69 4.91 6.63
N ARG A 30 -1.21 6.14 6.39
CA ARG A 30 -1.69 7.38 7.04
C ARG A 30 -1.74 7.29 8.57
N SER A 31 -0.77 6.59 9.18
CA SER A 31 -0.66 6.56 10.63
C SER A 31 -0.15 7.90 11.15
N ASP A 32 -0.59 8.32 12.34
CA ASP A 32 -0.25 9.57 13.06
C ASP A 32 1.22 9.63 13.53
N TYR A 33 2.14 9.11 12.73
CA TYR A 33 3.56 9.10 13.04
C TYR A 33 4.17 10.43 12.58
N PRO A 34 4.95 11.12 13.43
CA PRO A 34 5.59 12.36 13.04
C PRO A 34 6.69 12.06 12.02
N VAL A 35 6.37 12.28 10.75
CA VAL A 35 7.31 12.22 9.62
C VAL A 35 7.43 13.63 9.06
N SER A 36 8.65 14.06 8.74
CA SER A 36 8.84 15.35 8.06
C SER A 36 7.99 15.39 6.79
N GLU A 37 7.29 16.50 6.57
CA GLU A 37 6.41 16.68 5.41
C GLU A 37 7.19 16.56 4.08
N GLU A 38 8.46 16.94 4.08
CA GLU A 38 9.36 16.72 2.93
C GLU A 38 9.52 15.24 2.60
N LEU A 39 9.75 14.40 3.62
CA LEU A 39 9.94 12.97 3.45
C LEU A 39 8.64 12.29 3.00
N LYS A 40 7.52 12.74 3.55
CA LYS A 40 6.18 12.28 3.18
C LYS A 40 5.88 12.58 1.72
N ARG A 41 6.12 13.81 1.25
CA ARG A 41 5.99 14.18 -0.17
C ARG A 41 6.88 13.32 -1.05
N LYS A 42 8.16 13.19 -0.70
CA LYS A 42 9.12 12.36 -1.45
C LYS A 42 8.63 10.92 -1.61
N ILE A 43 8.13 10.31 -0.54
CA ILE A 43 7.60 8.92 -0.58
C ILE A 43 6.36 8.83 -1.46
N ILE A 44 5.45 9.80 -1.39
CA ILE A 44 4.23 9.84 -2.21
C ILE A 44 4.58 9.99 -3.69
N ASP A 45 5.51 10.88 -4.03
CA ASP A 45 5.96 11.09 -5.41
C ASP A 45 6.64 9.84 -5.98
N ILE A 46 7.52 9.21 -5.21
CA ILE A 46 8.15 7.95 -5.61
C ILE A 46 7.08 6.87 -5.81
N ALA A 47 6.13 6.73 -4.87
CA ALA A 47 5.06 5.75 -4.96
C ALA A 47 4.19 5.95 -6.22
N ASN A 48 3.92 7.21 -6.59
CA ASN A 48 3.20 7.55 -7.82
C ASN A 48 4.02 7.23 -9.08
N GLN A 49 5.31 7.60 -9.11
CA GLN A 49 6.21 7.35 -10.24
C GLN A 49 6.37 5.85 -10.53
N VAL A 50 6.48 5.04 -9.49
CA VAL A 50 6.65 3.59 -9.62
C VAL A 50 5.32 2.82 -9.75
N GLY A 51 4.19 3.53 -9.79
CA GLY A 51 2.87 2.93 -9.91
C GLY A 51 2.51 2.00 -8.75
N TYR A 52 3.02 2.27 -7.55
CA TYR A 52 2.73 1.46 -6.37
C TYR A 52 1.24 1.59 -6.02
N LYS A 53 0.53 0.47 -6.14
CA LYS A 53 -0.87 0.38 -5.73
C LYS A 53 -0.94 -0.46 -4.46
N PRO A 54 -1.35 0.12 -3.32
CA PRO A 54 -1.46 -0.65 -2.08
C PRO A 54 -2.45 -1.80 -2.27
N ASN A 55 -2.06 -2.99 -1.82
CA ASN A 55 -2.91 -4.17 -1.91
C ASN A 55 -4.06 -4.05 -0.92
N VAL A 56 -5.27 -3.78 -1.42
CA VAL A 56 -6.48 -3.59 -0.60
C VAL A 56 -6.79 -4.84 0.21
N PHE A 57 -6.66 -6.04 -0.37
CA PHE A 57 -6.83 -7.31 0.34
C PHE A 57 -5.82 -7.47 1.48
N GLY A 58 -4.55 -7.13 1.24
CA GLY A 58 -3.51 -7.16 2.26
C GLY A 58 -3.77 -6.16 3.40
N GLN A 59 -4.33 -4.99 3.08
CA GLN A 59 -4.75 -4.01 4.08
C GLN A 59 -5.96 -4.49 4.89
N MET A 60 -6.94 -5.13 4.25
CA MET A 60 -8.13 -5.69 4.92
C MET A 60 -7.73 -6.79 5.90
N LEU A 61 -6.84 -7.71 5.48
CA LEU A 61 -6.28 -8.75 6.35
C LEU A 61 -5.54 -8.15 7.56
N ARG A 62 -4.70 -7.12 7.35
CA ARG A 62 -3.99 -6.45 8.45
C ARG A 62 -4.92 -5.69 9.41
N LYS A 63 -5.99 -5.08 8.90
CA LYS A 63 -6.96 -4.35 9.71
C LYS A 63 -7.98 -5.27 10.40
N GLY A 64 -8.04 -6.55 10.02
CA GLY A 64 -9.01 -7.52 10.55
C GLY A 64 -10.47 -7.15 10.22
N ARG A 65 -10.69 -6.22 9.28
CA ARG A 65 -12.01 -5.74 8.88
C ARG A 65 -12.08 -5.68 7.37
N SER A 66 -13.06 -6.38 6.82
CA SER A 66 -13.37 -6.35 5.40
C SER A 66 -14.37 -5.23 5.13
N CYS A 67 -14.01 -4.24 4.32
CA CYS A 67 -14.95 -3.27 3.76
C CYS A 67 -15.58 -3.84 2.48
N GLU A 68 -16.28 -4.97 2.59
CA GLU A 68 -16.93 -5.64 1.47
C GLU A 68 -18.43 -5.74 1.76
N ILE A 69 -19.25 -5.25 0.83
CA ILE A 69 -20.71 -5.32 0.92
C ILE A 69 -21.13 -6.56 0.13
N GLY A 70 -21.45 -7.64 0.84
CA GLY A 70 -22.01 -8.85 0.25
C GLY A 70 -23.51 -8.68 0.02
N ILE A 71 -23.95 -8.75 -1.24
CA ILE A 71 -25.36 -8.77 -1.59
C ILE A 71 -25.74 -10.22 -1.92
N ILE A 72 -26.62 -10.80 -1.11
CA ILE A 72 -27.22 -12.12 -1.38
C ILE A 72 -28.58 -11.89 -1.99
N VAL A 73 -28.70 -12.16 -3.29
CA VAL A 73 -29.94 -12.03 -4.04
C VAL A 73 -30.34 -13.41 -4.59
N PRO A 74 -31.61 -13.81 -4.44
CA PRO A 74 -32.08 -15.13 -4.89
C PRO A 74 -32.10 -15.27 -6.41
N SER A 75 -32.17 -14.16 -7.15
CA SER A 75 -32.01 -14.11 -8.61
C SER A 75 -31.68 -12.68 -9.02
N ILE A 76 -30.67 -12.51 -9.88
CA ILE A 76 -30.48 -11.30 -10.68
C ILE A 76 -31.08 -11.60 -12.05
N THR A 77 -32.31 -11.14 -12.28
CA THR A 77 -32.93 -11.21 -13.61
C THR A 77 -32.59 -9.94 -14.37
#